data_AF-A0A7S4V237-F1
#
_entry.id   AF-A0A7S4V237-F1
#
_cell.length_a   1.000
_cell.length_b   1.000
_cell.length_c   1.000
_cell.angle_alpha   90.00
_cell.angle_beta   90.00
_cell.angle_gamma   90.00
#
_symmetry.space_group_name_H-M   'P 1'
#
loop_
_entity.id
_entity.type
_entity.pdbx_description
1 polymer ?
#
loop_
_entity_poly.entity_id
_entity_poly.type
_entity_poly.pdbx_seq_one_letter_code
_entity_poly.pdbx_strand_id
1 'polypeptide(L)'
;QLDDLAAPTAAVAHSLLRCEEEEEEGAVDHWARTLLMSGFSPHDEPLATKVEQERRTSQRTSRTSLRADGLWSVRGHPEPRSPGEFSLLCGNRVYVTVPAEDGQWRPLEGRVAIGRHQDLDPSDIRLAVAVYSEELAARCKHGVLYFSTTGPRLQPDSWDFDGDYFFVIENQDLLPTKGHDP
;
A
#
# COMPACT_ATOMS: atom_id res chain seq x y z
N GLN A 1 67.80 -28.04 32.46
CA GLN A 1 66.80 -27.41 33.34
C GLN A 1 65.62 -27.07 32.45
N LEU A 2 64.52 -27.79 32.68
CA LEU A 2 63.19 -27.57 32.13
C LEU A 2 62.51 -26.52 33.01
N ASP A 3 61.98 -25.47 32.39
CA ASP A 3 60.94 -24.53 32.85
C ASP A 3 60.61 -23.73 31.56
N ASP A 4 59.39 -23.40 31.14
CA ASP A 4 58.12 -23.37 31.84
C ASP A 4 56.98 -23.39 30.80
N LEU A 5 55.85 -24.00 31.16
CA LEU A 5 54.62 -24.10 30.38
C LEU A 5 53.81 -22.80 30.51
N ALA A 6 53.43 -22.18 29.38
CA ALA A 6 52.32 -21.22 29.36
C ALA A 6 51.45 -21.44 28.11
N ALA A 7 50.15 -21.68 28.37
CA ALA A 7 49.11 -21.97 27.41
C ALA A 7 48.74 -20.78 26.51
N PRO A 8 48.19 -21.02 25.29
CA PRO A 8 47.71 -19.97 24.41
C PRO A 8 46.38 -19.41 24.93
N THR A 9 46.38 -18.13 25.31
CA THR A 9 45.14 -17.38 25.59
C THR A 9 44.45 -17.07 24.27
N ALA A 10 43.24 -17.59 24.10
CA ALA A 10 42.37 -17.35 22.97
C ALA A 10 42.11 -15.84 22.80
N ALA A 11 42.72 -15.24 21.78
CA ALA A 11 42.29 -13.97 21.23
C ALA A 11 40.96 -14.22 20.49
N VAL A 12 39.85 -14.07 21.21
CA VAL A 12 38.53 -14.02 20.59
C VAL A 12 38.45 -12.72 19.80
N ALA A 13 38.46 -12.89 18.48
CA ALA A 13 38.30 -11.83 17.51
C ALA A 13 37.03 -11.02 17.79
N HIS A 14 37.21 -9.71 18.01
CA HIS A 14 36.17 -8.73 17.74
C HIS A 14 35.94 -8.69 16.22
N SER A 15 35.21 -9.68 15.71
CA SER A 15 34.57 -9.58 14.39
C SER A 15 33.27 -8.80 14.57
N LEU A 16 33.41 -7.48 14.68
CA LEU A 16 32.32 -6.56 14.42
C LEU A 16 32.04 -6.67 12.91
N LEU A 17 31.07 -7.52 12.58
CA LEU A 17 30.39 -7.54 11.30
C LEU A 17 29.87 -6.12 11.05
N ARG A 18 30.61 -5.36 10.25
CA ARG A 18 30.01 -4.33 9.39
C ARG A 18 29.19 -5.08 8.36
N CYS A 19 27.89 -5.19 8.62
CA CYS A 19 26.94 -5.44 7.54
C CYS A 19 26.92 -4.19 6.67
N GLU A 20 27.27 -4.38 5.41
CA GLU A 20 27.13 -3.38 4.37
C GLU A 20 25.63 -3.03 4.25
N GLU A 21 25.35 -1.73 4.08
CA GLU A 21 24.04 -1.08 4.14
C GLU A 21 23.13 -1.41 2.94
N GLU A 22 22.93 -2.69 2.63
CA GLU A 22 21.95 -3.15 1.65
C GLU A 22 20.86 -3.99 2.36
N GLU A 23 19.63 -3.44 2.39
CA GLU A 23 18.37 -4.10 2.76
C GLU A 23 18.24 -4.64 4.21
N GLU A 24 18.34 -3.76 5.21
CA GLU A 24 18.08 -4.09 6.62
C GLU A 24 16.60 -4.42 6.96
N GLU A 25 15.65 -4.20 6.04
CA GLU A 25 14.21 -4.34 6.32
C GLU A 25 13.75 -5.81 6.52
N GLY A 26 14.62 -6.78 6.26
CA GLY A 26 14.34 -8.22 6.43
C GLY A 26 15.16 -8.95 7.50
N ALA A 27 16.18 -8.32 8.08
CA ALA A 27 17.13 -9.02 8.94
C ALA A 27 16.46 -9.55 10.22
N VAL A 28 15.71 -8.71 10.93
CA VAL A 28 15.05 -9.11 12.19
C VAL A 28 14.02 -10.22 11.96
N ASP A 29 13.31 -10.19 10.84
CA ASP A 29 12.34 -11.23 10.44
C ASP A 29 13.04 -12.55 10.10
N HIS A 30 14.20 -12.51 9.45
CA HIS A 30 15.05 -13.68 9.19
C HIS A 30 15.55 -14.32 10.49
N TRP A 31 16.07 -13.53 11.42
CA TRP A 31 16.55 -14.01 12.72
C TRP A 31 15.42 -14.62 13.56
N ALA A 32 14.23 -14.00 13.57
CA ALA A 32 13.07 -14.54 14.26
C ALA A 32 12.67 -15.93 13.74
N ARG A 33 12.64 -16.10 12.40
CA ARG A 33 12.32 -17.39 11.77
C ARG A 33 13.38 -18.45 12.08
N THR A 34 14.66 -18.12 11.99
CA THR A 34 15.76 -19.05 12.27
C THR A 34 15.73 -19.55 13.71
N LEU A 35 15.45 -18.67 14.68
CA LEU A 35 15.32 -19.06 16.09
C LEU A 35 14.13 -20.00 16.32
N LEU A 36 12.96 -19.69 15.75
CA LEU A 36 11.78 -20.54 15.86
C LEU A 36 11.99 -21.92 15.20
N MET A 37 12.59 -21.95 14.01
CA MET A 37 12.91 -23.20 13.30
C MET A 37 13.93 -24.06 14.03
N SER A 38 14.79 -23.44 14.83
CA SER A 38 15.79 -24.11 15.66
C SER A 38 15.23 -24.54 17.04
N GLY A 39 13.93 -24.34 17.28
CA GLY A 39 13.24 -24.75 18.50
C GLY A 39 13.34 -23.77 19.68
N PHE A 40 13.89 -22.57 19.47
CA PHE A 40 13.93 -21.55 20.50
C PHE A 40 12.54 -20.93 20.68
N SER A 41 12.08 -20.86 21.92
CA SER A 41 10.80 -20.28 22.31
C SER A 41 11.02 -18.87 22.86
N PRO A 42 10.29 -17.84 22.37
CA PRO A 42 10.33 -16.50 22.95
C PRO A 42 9.82 -16.42 24.40
N HIS A 43 9.23 -17.49 24.95
CA HIS A 43 8.82 -17.54 26.35
C HIS A 43 9.93 -18.01 27.29
N ASP A 44 10.86 -18.80 26.75
CA ASP A 44 11.88 -19.50 27.52
C ASP A 44 13.27 -18.88 27.32
N GLU A 45 13.48 -18.17 26.19
CA GLU A 45 14.79 -17.72 25.73
C GLU A 45 14.86 -16.18 25.60
N PRO A 46 15.75 -15.50 26.36
CA PRO A 46 15.87 -14.04 26.34
C PRO A 46 16.22 -13.45 24.96
N LEU A 47 17.03 -14.17 24.17
CA LEU A 47 17.41 -13.73 22.83
C LEU A 47 16.21 -13.76 21.87
N ALA A 48 15.42 -14.85 21.90
CA ALA A 48 14.19 -14.96 21.11
C ALA A 48 13.15 -13.92 21.54
N THR A 49 13.08 -13.61 22.84
CA THR A 49 12.25 -12.52 23.38
C THR A 49 12.65 -11.17 22.78
N LYS A 50 13.96 -10.86 22.78
CA LYS A 50 14.47 -9.58 22.29
C LYS A 50 14.26 -9.43 20.79
N VAL A 51 14.53 -10.47 20.01
CA VAL A 51 14.29 -10.47 18.55
C VAL A 51 12.80 -10.29 18.24
N GLU A 52 11.89 -10.94 18.98
CA GLU A 52 10.45 -10.77 18.80
C GLU A 52 9.96 -9.37 19.20
N GLN A 53 10.52 -8.76 20.25
CA GLN A 53 10.23 -7.37 20.62
C GLN A 53 10.69 -6.38 19.55
N GLU A 54 11.90 -6.55 19.03
CA GLU A 54 12.40 -5.74 17.92
C GLU A 54 11.55 -5.96 16.68
N ARG A 55 11.16 -7.21 16.35
CA ARG A 55 10.26 -7.50 15.22
C ARG A 55 8.92 -6.77 15.35
N ARG A 56 8.31 -6.77 16.54
CA ARG A 56 7.06 -6.03 16.81
C ARG A 56 7.24 -4.52 16.76
N THR A 57 8.41 -4.02 17.16
CA THR A 57 8.72 -2.60 17.17
C THR A 57 8.98 -2.14 15.74
N SER A 58 9.82 -2.84 14.98
CA SER A 58 10.04 -2.64 13.55
C SER A 58 8.75 -2.73 12.76
N GLN A 59 7.87 -3.71 13.02
CA GLN A 59 6.56 -3.77 12.37
C GLN A 59 5.63 -2.60 12.72
N ARG A 60 5.84 -1.95 13.87
CA ARG A 60 5.10 -0.74 14.27
C ARG A 60 5.73 0.54 13.73
N THR A 61 7.05 0.62 13.61
CA THR A 61 7.77 1.80 13.13
C THR A 61 7.91 1.83 11.61
N SER A 62 7.97 0.68 10.93
CA SER A 62 7.97 0.59 9.46
C SER A 62 6.56 0.65 8.85
N ARG A 63 5.52 0.48 9.67
CA ARG A 63 4.12 0.63 9.25
C ARG A 63 3.44 1.79 9.95
N THR A 64 3.80 3.01 9.55
CA THR A 64 2.84 4.12 9.48
C THR A 64 1.79 3.90 8.37
N SER A 65 1.47 2.64 8.01
CA SER A 65 0.36 2.33 7.12
C SER A 65 -0.93 2.40 7.93
N LEU A 66 -1.64 3.52 7.83
CA LEU A 66 -2.99 3.63 8.37
C LEU A 66 -3.88 2.65 7.60
N ARG A 67 -4.36 1.60 8.29
CA ARG A 67 -5.38 0.71 7.73
C ARG A 67 -6.71 1.40 7.91
N ALA A 68 -7.24 1.90 6.80
CA ALA A 68 -8.60 2.43 6.73
C ALA A 68 -9.48 1.39 6.01
N ASP A 69 -10.61 1.06 6.62
CA ASP A 69 -11.64 0.30 5.91
C ASP A 69 -12.15 1.13 4.73
N GLY A 70 -12.41 0.45 3.61
CA GLY A 70 -12.88 1.11 2.38
C GLY A 70 -11.79 1.90 1.64
N LEU A 71 -10.51 1.64 1.90
CA LEU A 71 -9.37 2.14 1.13
C LEU A 71 -8.91 1.09 0.12
N TRP A 72 -8.94 1.46 -1.15
CA TRP A 72 -8.64 0.56 -2.27
C TRP A 72 -7.48 1.11 -3.10
N SER A 73 -6.60 0.24 -3.59
CA SER A 73 -5.57 0.61 -4.58
C SER A 73 -5.93 0.02 -5.93
N VAL A 74 -6.09 0.87 -6.94
CA VAL A 74 -6.59 0.50 -8.27
C VAL A 74 -5.83 1.24 -9.35
N ARG A 75 -5.69 0.61 -10.53
CA ARG A 75 -5.09 1.28 -11.68
C ARG A 75 -6.09 2.26 -12.30
N GLY A 76 -5.62 3.45 -12.69
CA GLY A 76 -6.43 4.43 -13.42
C GLY A 76 -6.46 4.17 -14.92
N HIS A 77 -7.58 4.47 -15.56
CA HIS A 77 -7.75 4.38 -17.00
C HIS A 77 -8.77 5.42 -17.50
N PRO A 78 -8.64 5.97 -18.71
CA PRO A 78 -9.72 6.77 -19.29
C PRO A 78 -10.93 5.87 -19.59
N GLU A 79 -12.13 6.43 -19.55
CA GLU A 79 -13.34 5.71 -19.96
C GLU A 79 -13.17 5.06 -21.37
N PRO A 80 -13.41 3.74 -21.52
CA PRO A 80 -13.30 3.06 -22.80
C PRO A 80 -14.43 3.50 -23.73
N ARG A 81 -14.07 4.02 -24.90
CA ARG A 81 -15.01 4.58 -25.88
C ARG A 81 -14.61 4.24 -27.31
N SER A 82 -15.59 3.86 -28.12
CA SER A 82 -15.38 3.78 -29.57
C SER A 82 -15.42 5.19 -30.19
N PRO A 83 -14.76 5.42 -31.34
CA PRO A 83 -14.90 6.67 -32.07
C PRO A 83 -16.37 7.00 -32.38
N GLY A 84 -16.83 8.19 -31.96
CA GLY A 84 -18.21 8.66 -32.21
C GLY A 84 -19.23 8.33 -31.11
N GLU A 85 -18.86 7.55 -30.09
CA GLU A 85 -19.73 7.28 -28.94
C GLU A 85 -19.71 8.43 -27.92
N PHE A 86 -20.84 8.59 -27.21
CA PHE A 86 -20.94 9.51 -26.08
C PHE A 86 -20.26 8.93 -24.84
N SER A 87 -19.67 9.80 -24.03
CA SER A 87 -19.13 9.43 -22.71
C SER A 87 -20.30 9.10 -21.77
N LEU A 88 -20.24 7.97 -21.09
CA LEU A 88 -21.13 7.57 -20.01
C LEU A 88 -20.71 8.22 -18.69
N LEU A 89 -19.44 8.58 -18.54
CA LEU A 89 -18.92 9.38 -17.44
C LEU A 89 -18.77 10.84 -17.87
N CYS A 90 -19.13 11.77 -17.00
CA CYS A 90 -18.99 13.22 -17.25
C CYS A 90 -18.53 13.94 -15.97
N GLY A 91 -17.61 14.88 -16.11
CA GLY A 91 -17.14 15.72 -15.01
C GLY A 91 -16.42 14.90 -13.94
N ASN A 92 -16.86 15.03 -12.67
CA ASN A 92 -16.28 14.32 -11.53
C ASN A 92 -16.86 12.91 -11.31
N ARG A 93 -17.54 12.34 -12.31
CA ARG A 93 -18.06 10.97 -12.22
C ARG A 93 -17.00 9.96 -12.61
N VAL A 94 -16.90 8.90 -11.83
CA VAL A 94 -15.98 7.79 -12.05
C VAL A 94 -16.71 6.45 -11.98
N TYR A 95 -16.11 5.42 -12.57
CA TYR A 95 -16.57 4.04 -12.43
C TYR A 95 -15.43 3.18 -11.88
N VAL A 96 -15.71 2.38 -10.86
CA VAL A 96 -14.75 1.40 -10.31
C VAL A 96 -15.51 0.27 -9.64
N THR A 97 -14.97 -0.93 -9.72
CA THR A 97 -15.44 -2.06 -8.91
C THR A 97 -14.35 -2.49 -7.94
N VAL A 98 -14.74 -2.86 -6.73
CA VAL A 98 -13.86 -3.32 -5.65
C VAL A 98 -14.28 -4.71 -5.18
N PRO A 99 -13.38 -5.50 -4.58
CA PRO A 99 -13.78 -6.77 -3.99
C PRO A 99 -14.69 -6.53 -2.78
N ALA A 100 -15.79 -7.27 -2.71
CA ALA A 100 -16.67 -7.38 -1.56
C ALA A 100 -16.13 -8.43 -0.58
N GLU A 101 -16.74 -8.52 0.61
CA GLU A 101 -16.33 -9.45 1.66
C GLU A 101 -16.43 -10.92 1.25
N ASP A 102 -17.35 -11.24 0.33
CA ASP A 102 -17.54 -12.56 -0.25
C ASP A 102 -16.54 -12.88 -1.39
N GLY A 103 -15.63 -11.95 -1.70
CA GLY A 103 -14.67 -12.05 -2.78
C GLY A 103 -15.23 -11.76 -4.17
N GLN A 104 -16.52 -11.45 -4.30
CA GLN A 104 -17.11 -10.98 -5.56
C GLN A 104 -16.75 -9.52 -5.83
N TRP A 105 -16.85 -9.09 -7.09
CA TRP A 105 -16.66 -7.68 -7.42
C TRP A 105 -17.98 -6.94 -7.29
N ARG A 106 -17.98 -5.81 -6.59
CA ARG A 106 -19.12 -4.89 -6.51
C ARG A 106 -18.76 -3.52 -7.09
N PRO A 107 -19.67 -2.86 -7.80
CA PRO A 107 -19.46 -1.47 -8.18
C PRO A 107 -19.49 -0.57 -6.94
N LEU A 108 -18.67 0.49 -6.95
CA LEU A 108 -18.81 1.58 -6.00
C LEU A 108 -19.87 2.56 -6.48
N GLU A 109 -20.69 3.03 -5.55
CA GLU A 109 -21.70 4.06 -5.81
C GLU A 109 -21.65 5.13 -4.71
N GLY A 110 -21.82 6.39 -5.11
CA GLY A 110 -21.86 7.52 -4.19
C GLY A 110 -20.53 8.28 -4.11
N ARG A 111 -20.35 9.05 -3.04
CA ARG A 111 -19.19 9.93 -2.88
C ARG A 111 -17.94 9.10 -2.55
N VAL A 112 -16.85 9.41 -3.23
CA VAL A 112 -15.52 8.82 -2.99
C VAL A 112 -14.44 9.89 -3.00
N ALA A 113 -13.31 9.63 -2.34
CA ALA A 113 -12.09 10.42 -2.49
C ALA A 113 -11.05 9.63 -3.29
N ILE A 114 -10.32 10.32 -4.16
CA ILE A 114 -9.35 9.74 -5.08
C ILE A 114 -8.07 10.55 -4.99
N GLY A 115 -6.93 9.87 -4.90
CA GLY A 115 -5.62 10.50 -5.09
C GLY A 115 -4.64 9.47 -5.64
N ARG A 116 -3.51 9.92 -6.18
CA ARG A 116 -2.45 9.02 -6.63
C ARG A 116 -1.57 8.67 -5.44
N HIS A 117 -0.99 7.46 -5.42
CA HIS A 117 -0.13 7.03 -4.31
C HIS A 117 1.12 7.90 -4.11
N GLN A 118 1.58 8.58 -5.17
CA GLN A 118 2.75 9.47 -5.12
C GLN A 118 2.40 10.89 -4.69
N ASP A 119 1.11 11.21 -4.53
CA ASP A 119 0.70 12.56 -4.19
C ASP A 119 0.99 12.83 -2.71
N LEU A 120 1.93 13.74 -2.47
CA LEU A 120 2.34 14.15 -1.12
C LEU A 120 1.48 15.30 -0.59
N ASP A 121 0.76 16.01 -1.47
CA ASP A 121 -0.05 17.17 -1.13
C ASP A 121 -1.52 16.76 -0.92
N PRO A 122 -2.12 17.05 0.24
CA PRO A 122 -3.56 16.83 0.47
C PRO A 122 -4.45 17.53 -0.56
N SER A 123 -3.96 18.61 -1.18
CA SER A 123 -4.67 19.33 -2.25
C SER A 123 -4.68 18.59 -3.58
N ASP A 124 -4.01 17.45 -3.73
CA ASP A 124 -4.13 16.56 -4.89
C ASP A 124 -5.25 15.51 -4.73
N ILE A 125 -5.80 15.38 -3.52
CA ILE A 125 -6.96 14.52 -3.26
C ILE A 125 -8.21 15.17 -3.88
N ARG A 126 -8.96 14.40 -4.66
CA ARG A 126 -10.16 14.84 -5.39
C ARG A 126 -11.40 14.12 -4.87
N LEU A 127 -12.50 14.86 -4.73
CA LEU A 127 -13.80 14.27 -4.46
C LEU A 127 -14.50 13.93 -5.78
N ALA A 128 -14.95 12.69 -5.88
CA ALA A 128 -15.65 12.18 -7.06
C ALA A 128 -16.99 11.55 -6.67
N VAL A 129 -17.80 11.28 -7.69
CA VAL A 129 -19.02 10.49 -7.56
C VAL A 129 -18.82 9.20 -8.32
N ALA A 130 -18.70 8.09 -7.60
CA ALA A 130 -18.74 6.76 -8.19
C ALA A 130 -20.17 6.47 -8.67
N VAL A 131 -20.30 6.07 -9.93
CA VAL A 131 -21.58 5.78 -10.57
C VAL A 131 -21.56 4.39 -11.17
N TYR A 132 -22.70 3.71 -11.13
CA TYR A 132 -22.90 2.43 -11.78
C TYR A 132 -23.87 2.57 -12.95
N SER A 133 -23.59 1.85 -14.03
CA SER A 133 -24.56 1.51 -15.07
C SER A 133 -24.22 0.15 -15.66
N GLU A 134 -25.23 -0.57 -16.15
CA GLU A 134 -25.01 -1.87 -16.81
C GLU A 134 -24.08 -1.74 -18.03
N GLU A 135 -24.17 -0.61 -18.73
CA GLU A 135 -23.34 -0.33 -19.90
C GLU A 135 -21.87 -0.10 -19.51
N LEU A 136 -21.60 0.61 -18.42
CA LEU A 136 -20.25 0.74 -17.86
C LEU A 136 -19.71 -0.63 -17.42
N ALA A 137 -20.54 -1.44 -16.76
CA ALA A 137 -20.14 -2.77 -16.32
C ALA A 137 -19.80 -3.72 -17.49
N ALA A 138 -20.47 -3.58 -18.64
CA ALA A 138 -20.17 -4.35 -19.83
C ALA A 138 -18.86 -3.92 -20.53
N ARG A 139 -18.46 -2.64 -20.40
CA ARG A 139 -17.30 -2.06 -21.09
C ARG A 139 -16.02 -2.04 -20.24
N CYS A 140 -16.17 -1.99 -18.93
CA CYS A 140 -15.09 -1.75 -17.99
C CYS A 140 -14.61 -3.04 -17.32
N LYS A 141 -13.30 -3.16 -17.12
CA LYS A 141 -12.67 -4.25 -16.36
C LYS A 141 -12.79 -4.02 -14.86
N HIS A 142 -12.91 -5.11 -14.11
CA HIS A 142 -12.89 -5.08 -12.65
C HIS A 142 -11.53 -4.62 -12.09
N GLY A 143 -11.54 -3.91 -10.95
CA GLY A 143 -10.33 -3.44 -10.27
C GLY A 143 -9.61 -2.28 -10.95
N VAL A 144 -10.26 -1.64 -11.93
CA VAL A 144 -9.75 -0.47 -12.65
C VAL A 144 -10.68 0.71 -12.40
N LEU A 145 -10.09 1.87 -12.12
CA LEU A 145 -10.77 3.14 -11.95
C LEU A 145 -10.84 3.88 -13.27
N TYR A 146 -12.05 4.13 -13.75
CA TYR A 146 -12.31 4.82 -15.00
C TYR A 146 -12.71 6.26 -14.76
N PHE A 147 -11.98 7.16 -15.43
CA PHE A 147 -12.21 8.60 -15.38
C PHE A 147 -12.97 9.08 -16.61
N SER A 148 -13.80 10.10 -16.43
CA SER A 148 -14.43 10.78 -17.56
C SER A 148 -13.38 11.40 -18.48
N THR A 149 -13.61 11.30 -19.79
CA THR A 149 -12.83 12.00 -20.81
C THR A 149 -13.50 13.30 -21.28
N THR A 150 -14.62 13.68 -20.65
CA THR A 150 -15.45 14.81 -21.07
C THR A 150 -15.87 15.69 -19.88
N GLY A 151 -16.08 16.98 -20.15
CA GLY A 151 -16.41 17.97 -19.11
C GLY A 151 -15.20 18.41 -18.29
N PRO A 152 -15.43 19.07 -17.14
CA PRO A 152 -14.36 19.49 -16.24
C PRO A 152 -13.55 18.28 -15.77
N ARG A 153 -12.23 18.36 -15.94
CA ARG A 153 -11.33 17.27 -15.56
C ARG A 153 -11.27 17.16 -14.04
N LEU A 154 -11.53 15.97 -13.54
CA LEU A 154 -11.25 15.64 -12.14
C LEU A 154 -9.73 15.57 -11.87
N GLN A 155 -9.00 15.08 -12.87
CA GLN A 155 -7.57 14.82 -12.78
C GLN A 155 -6.74 16.11 -12.91
N PRO A 156 -5.76 16.35 -12.03
CA PRO A 156 -4.69 17.30 -12.27
C PRO A 156 -3.92 16.96 -13.56
N ASP A 157 -3.20 17.94 -14.11
CA ASP A 157 -2.37 17.74 -15.31
C ASP A 157 -1.22 16.73 -15.11
N SER A 158 -0.88 16.43 -13.85
CA SER A 158 0.17 15.49 -13.47
C SER A 158 -0.24 14.02 -13.51
N TRP A 159 -1.53 13.72 -13.69
CA TRP A 159 -2.02 12.34 -13.77
C TRP A 159 -2.05 11.88 -15.22
N ASP A 160 -1.25 10.87 -15.55
CA ASP A 160 -1.26 10.18 -16.82
C ASP A 160 -1.65 8.70 -16.66
N PHE A 161 -2.44 8.20 -17.60
CA PHE A 161 -3.00 6.84 -17.51
C PHE A 161 -2.06 5.76 -18.05
N ASP A 162 -0.74 5.99 -17.99
CA ASP A 162 0.27 5.07 -18.54
C ASP A 162 0.58 3.89 -17.60
N GLY A 163 0.27 4.03 -16.32
CA GLY A 163 0.51 3.01 -15.31
C GLY A 163 0.07 3.43 -13.90
N ASP A 164 -0.47 4.63 -13.75
CA ASP A 164 -0.76 5.23 -12.45
C ASP A 164 -1.73 4.40 -11.61
N TYR A 165 -1.33 4.26 -10.34
CA TYR A 165 -2.14 3.67 -9.28
C TYR A 165 -2.74 4.77 -8.41
N PHE A 166 -4.03 4.64 -8.19
CA PHE A 166 -4.84 5.53 -7.38
C PHE A 166 -5.27 4.82 -6.12
N PHE A 167 -5.33 5.56 -5.02
CA PHE A 167 -6.12 5.16 -3.89
C PHE A 167 -7.55 5.69 -4.05
N VAL A 168 -8.53 4.86 -3.66
CA VAL A 168 -9.95 5.22 -3.62
C VAL A 168 -10.46 4.97 -2.23
N ILE A 169 -11.05 5.99 -1.60
CA ILE A 169 -11.66 5.91 -0.28
C ILE A 169 -13.17 5.99 -0.45
N GLU A 170 -13.90 4.95 -0.01
CA GLU A 170 -15.37 4.93 0.02
C GLU A 170 -15.95 5.22 1.41
N ASN A 171 -15.12 5.11 2.46
CA ASN A 171 -15.54 5.29 3.83
C ASN A 171 -15.94 6.75 4.08
N GLN A 172 -17.24 6.97 4.31
CA GLN A 172 -17.83 8.29 4.44
C GLN A 172 -17.28 9.10 5.63
N ASP A 173 -16.84 8.43 6.70
CA ASP A 173 -16.26 9.07 7.88
C ASP A 173 -14.86 9.65 7.60
N LEU A 174 -14.19 9.14 6.56
CA LEU A 174 -12.86 9.57 6.13
C LEU A 174 -12.90 10.57 4.97
N LEU A 175 -14.07 10.80 4.36
CA LEU A 175 -14.18 11.71 3.25
C LEU A 175 -14.03 13.17 3.73
N PRO A 176 -13.22 13.98 3.03
CA PRO A 176 -13.13 15.40 3.31
C PRO A 176 -14.51 16.07 3.29
N THR A 177 -14.84 16.80 4.35
CA THR A 177 -16.07 17.59 4.42
C THR A 177 -16.01 18.85 3.55
N LYS A 178 -14.80 19.32 3.25
CA LYS A 178 -14.50 20.39 2.30
C LYS A 178 -13.59 19.80 1.22
N GLY A 179 -14.13 19.60 0.03
CA GLY A 179 -13.32 19.33 -1.16
C GLY A 179 -12.95 20.64 -1.84
N HIS A 180 -11.84 20.65 -2.56
CA HIS A 180 -11.64 21.65 -3.59
C HIS A 180 -12.63 21.34 -4.71
N ASP A 181 -13.68 22.16 -4.86
CA ASP A 181 -14.42 22.19 -6.12
C ASP A 181 -13.43 22.68 -7.20
N PRO A 182 -13.38 21.99 -8.36
CA PRO A 182 -12.56 22.42 -9.49
C PRO A 182 -12.99 23.76 -10.08
#